data_AF-A0A7X8XCL4-F1
#
_entry.id   AF-A0A7X8XCL4-F1
#
_cell.length_a   1.000
_cell.length_b   1.000
_cell.length_c   1.000
_cell.angle_alpha   90.00
_cell.angle_beta   90.00
_cell.angle_gamma   90.00
#
_symmetry.space_group_name_H-M   'P 1'
#
loop_
_entity.id
_entity.type
_entity.pdbx_description
1 polymer ?
#
loop_
_entity_poly.entity_id
_entity_poly.type
_entity_poly.pdbx_seq_one_letter_code
_entity_poly.pdbx_strand_id
1 'polypeptide(L)' 'MMNFNMCLLKRVNEGIISEGKAMELSDNPQALKMNLQGIFLNEGGGIIQ' A
#
# COMPACT_ATOMS: atom_id res chain seq x y z
N MET A 1 -9.42 10.69 -3.92
CA MET A 1 -10.17 9.42 -3.80
C MET A 1 -9.36 8.48 -2.93
N MET A 2 -9.95 7.93 -1.86
CA MET A 2 -9.24 6.96 -1.01
C MET A 2 -9.34 5.58 -1.68
N ASN A 3 -8.21 5.07 -2.19
CA ASN A 3 -8.14 3.75 -2.80
C ASN A 3 -8.15 2.67 -1.69
N PHE A 4 -8.80 1.54 -1.93
CA PHE A 4 -8.81 0.39 -1.01
C PHE A 4 -7.40 -0.04 -0.57
N ASN A 5 -6.40 0.08 -1.45
CA ASN A 5 -5.00 -0.17 -1.12
C ASN A 5 -4.44 0.78 -0.03
N MET A 6 -4.85 2.05 0.00
CA MET A 6 -4.46 2.98 1.07
C MET A 6 -5.09 2.59 2.42
N CYS A 7 -6.33 2.07 2.40
CA CYS A 7 -6.98 1.54 3.60
C CYS A 7 -6.24 0.30 4.13
N LEU A 8 -5.89 -0.65 3.26
CA LEU A 8 -5.14 -1.84 3.63
C LEU A 8 -3.76 -1.49 4.19
N LEU A 9 -3.03 -0.58 3.54
CA LEU A 9 -1.74 -0.08 4.02
C LEU A 9 -1.84 0.47 5.45
N LYS A 10 -2.84 1.32 5.72
CA LYS A 10 -3.07 1.87 7.05
C LYS A 10 -3.35 0.77 8.07
N ARG A 11 -4.15 -0.24 7.73
CA ARG A 11 -4.48 -1.36 8.63
C ARG A 11 -3.29 -2.26 8.94
N VAL A 12 -2.40 -2.46 7.96
CA VAL A 12 -1.13 -3.18 8.18
C VAL A 12 -0.22 -2.38 9.09
N ASN A 13 -0.07 -1.07 8.85
CA ASN A 13 0.73 -0.19 9.71
C ASN A 13 0.18 -0.06 11.13
N GLU A 14 -1.14 -0.13 11.31
CA GLU A 14 -1.81 -0.20 12.61
C GLU A 14 -1.65 -1.57 13.30
N GLY A 15 -1.10 -2.58 12.61
CA GLY A 15 -0.96 -3.94 13.11
C GLY A 15 -2.27 -4.72 13.21
N ILE A 16 -3.33 -4.24 12.55
CA ILE A 16 -4.67 -4.86 12.58
C ILE A 16 -4.73 -6.09 11.67
N ILE A 17 -4.01 -6.06 10.54
CA ILE A 17 -3.92 -7.19 9.60
C ILE A 17 -2.46 -7.45 9.23
N SER A 18 -2.14 -8.71 8.91
CA SER A 18 -0.80 -9.06 8.42
C SER A 18 -0.60 -8.63 6.95
N GLU A 19 0.64 -8.37 6.57
CA GLU A 19 1.01 -8.03 5.18
C GLU A 19 0.49 -9.07 4.19
N GLY A 20 0.63 -10.36 4.50
CA GLY A 20 0.11 -11.44 3.67
C GLY A 20 -1.40 -11.36 3.45
N LYS A 21 -2.17 -11.07 4.51
CA LYS A 21 -3.63 -10.93 4.40
C LYS A 21 -4.02 -9.68 3.62
N ALA A 22 -3.29 -8.59 3.80
CA ALA A 22 -3.51 -7.37 3.03
C ALA A 22 -3.20 -7.57 1.55
N MET A 23 -2.16 -8.33 1.20
CA MET A 23 -1.82 -8.66 -0.18
C MET A 23 -2.84 -9.59 -0.83
N GLU A 24 -3.43 -10.55 -0.10
CA GLU A 24 -4.53 -11.37 -0.60
C GLU A 24 -5.82 -10.57 -0.87
N LEU A 25 -6.09 -9.56 -0.05
CA LEU A 25 -7.29 -8.73 -0.17
C LEU A 25 -7.12 -7.60 -1.20
N SER A 26 -5.89 -7.19 -1.47
CA SER A 26 -5.58 -6.07 -2.36
C SER A 26 -5.86 -6.38 -3.82
N ASP A 27 -6.60 -5.49 -4.49
CA ASP A 27 -6.82 -5.57 -5.94
C ASP A 27 -5.53 -5.36 -6.75
N ASN A 28 -4.51 -4.74 -6.14
CA ASN A 28 -3.18 -4.60 -6.71
C ASN A 28 -2.11 -4.80 -5.63
N PRO A 29 -1.74 -6.07 -5.36
CA PRO A 29 -0.79 -6.43 -4.30
C PRO A 29 0.60 -5.82 -4.52
N GLN A 30 0.96 -5.58 -5.79
CA GLN A 30 2.25 -5.02 -6.17
C GLN A 30 2.35 -3.54 -5.82
N ALA A 31 1.29 -2.77 -6.09
CA ALA A 31 1.18 -1.38 -5.64
C ALA A 31 1.11 -1.29 -4.10
N LEU A 32 0.39 -2.20 -3.43
CA LEU A 32 0.35 -2.24 -1.97
C LEU A 32 1.74 -2.52 -1.37
N LYS A 33 2.50 -3.45 -1.96
CA LYS A 33 3.89 -3.74 -1.55
C LYS A 33 4.80 -2.54 -1.71
N MET A 34 4.69 -1.81 -2.82
CA MET A 34 5.44 -0.57 -3.02
C MET A 34 5.10 0.47 -1.96
N ASN A 35 3.81 0.66 -1.67
CA ASN A 35 3.36 1.57 -0.62
C ASN A 35 3.84 1.15 0.78
N LEU A 36 3.88 -0.17 1.08
CA LEU A 36 4.44 -0.71 2.32
C LEU A 36 5.94 -0.45 2.45
N GLN A 37 6.65 -0.47 1.32
CA GLN A 37 8.06 -0.10 1.23
C GLN A 37 8.30 1.42 1.25
N GLY A 38 7.24 2.23 1.39
CA GLY A 38 7.33 3.69 1.35
C GLY A 38 7.56 4.26 -0.05
N ILE A 39 7.49 3.43 -1.09
CA ILE A 39 7.67 3.83 -2.49
C ILE A 39 6.31 4.21 -3.05
N PHE A 40 6.02 5.51 -3.05
CA PHE A 40 4.82 6.06 -3.67
C PHE A 40 5.17 6.60 -5.05
N LEU A 41 4.67 5.95 -6.11
CA LEU A 41 4.76 6.47 -7.46
C LEU A 41 3.93 7.75 -7.54
N ASN A 42 4.58 8.90 -7.45
CA ASN A 42 3.93 10.18 -7.71
C ASN A 42 3.76 10.32 -9.24
N GLU A 43 2.60 10.78 -9.69
CA GLU A 43 2.25 10.98 -11.12
C GLU A 43 3.17 12.00 -11.83
N GLY A 44 4.12 12.62 -11.11
CA GLY A 44 5.17 13.50 -11.63
C GLY A 44 6.55 12.85 -11.87
N GLY A 45 6.72 11.53 -11.74
CA GLY A 45 7.98 10.86 -12.12
C GLY A 45 9.17 11.09 -11.17
N GLY A 46 8.92 11.45 -9.92
CA GLY A 46 9.95 11.54 -8.87
C GLY A 46 9.62 10.60 -7.72
N ILE A 47 10.53 9.68 -7.40
CA ILE A 47 10.51 8.99 -6.10
C ILE A 47 10.74 10.04 -5.00
N ILE A 48 9.76 10.23 -4.12
CA ILE A 48 9.99 10.97 -2.88
C ILE A 48 10.56 9.97 -1.86
N GLN A 49 11.79 10.25 -1.39
CA GLN A 49 12.51 9.47 -0.38
C GLN A 49 12.11 9.90 1.02
#